data_AF-X1CL37-F1
#
_entry.id   AF-X1CL37-F1
#
_cell.length_a   1.000
_cell.length_b   1.000
_cell.length_c   1.000
_cell.angle_alpha   90.00
_cell.angle_beta   90.00
_cell.angle_gamma   90.00
#
_symmetry.space_group_name_H-M   'P 1'
#
loop_
_entity.id
_entity.type
_entity.pdbx_description
1 polymer ?
#
loop_
_entity_poly.entity_id
_entity_poly.type
_entity_poly.pdbx_seq_one_letter_code
_entity_poly.pdbx_strand_id
1 'polypeptide(L)'
;MNPETSIRALRGDWDPPDKPLYTLAPPGAITIGMKWLLGAKTLMLSGDGPVFRIAAMHPPTMDFPVTFVQERPDPKNTVTMFTARKEGKAW
;
A
#
# COMPACT_ATOMS: atom_id res chain seq x y z
N MET A 1 -0.04 -6.82 -15.63
CA MET A 1 -0.31 -5.40 -15.94
C MET A 1 1.04 -4.73 -16.16
N ASN A 2 1.20 -3.93 -17.22
CA ASN A 2 2.47 -3.25 -17.49
C ASN A 2 2.67 -2.13 -16.44
N PRO A 3 3.84 -2.03 -15.76
CA PRO A 3 4.12 -1.00 -14.76
C PRO A 3 3.92 0.43 -15.25
N GLU A 4 4.21 0.71 -16.52
CA GLU A 4 3.97 2.02 -17.12
C GLU A 4 2.49 2.37 -17.19
N THR A 5 1.61 1.37 -17.35
CA THR A 5 0.17 1.57 -17.41
C THR A 5 -0.39 1.97 -16.05
N SER A 6 0.17 1.42 -14.96
CA SER A 6 -0.22 1.78 -13.59
C SER A 6 0.29 3.18 -13.19
N ILE A 7 1.52 3.54 -13.58
CA ILE A 7 2.10 4.86 -13.32
C ILE A 7 1.37 5.94 -14.14
N ARG A 8 1.02 5.66 -15.41
CA ARG A 8 0.23 6.58 -16.26
C ARG A 8 -1.20 6.75 -15.77
N ALA A 9 -1.82 5.68 -15.28
CA ALA A 9 -3.14 5.77 -14.65
C ALA A 9 -3.13 6.67 -13.41
N LEU A 10 -2.04 6.72 -12.64
CA LEU A 10 -1.88 7.61 -11.49
C LEU A 10 -1.57 9.07 -11.87
N ARG A 11 -1.04 9.32 -13.07
CA ARG A 11 -0.70 10.67 -13.57
C ARG A 11 -1.88 11.39 -14.25
N GLY A 12 -2.98 10.68 -14.53
CA GLY A 12 -4.14 11.27 -15.21
C GLY A 12 -3.99 11.40 -16.73
N ASP A 13 -2.91 10.86 -17.32
CA ASP A 13 -2.54 11.06 -18.72
C ASP A 13 -3.37 10.21 -19.73
N TRP A 14 -4.32 9.39 -19.26
CA TRP A 14 -5.05 8.42 -20.07
C TRP A 14 -6.56 8.70 -20.21
N ASP A 15 -7.12 9.77 -19.64
CA ASP A 15 -8.55 10.01 -19.78
C ASP A 15 -8.90 10.43 -21.24
N PRO A 16 -9.64 9.61 -22.03
CA PRO A 16 -10.31 10.14 -23.20
C PRO A 16 -11.32 11.19 -22.71
N PRO A 17 -11.53 12.29 -23.45
CA PRO A 17 -12.31 13.46 -23.00
C PRO A 17 -13.75 13.13 -22.59
N ASP A 18 -14.25 11.95 -22.97
CA ASP A 18 -15.65 11.57 -22.84
C ASP A 18 -15.90 10.54 -21.73
N LYS A 19 -14.86 9.97 -21.09
CA LYS A 19 -14.99 8.95 -20.02
C LYS A 19 -13.85 9.02 -19.00
N PRO A 20 -13.93 9.94 -18.02
CA PRO A 20 -12.96 9.98 -16.93
C PRO A 20 -13.08 8.73 -16.05
N LEU A 21 -12.04 7.91 -15.98
CA LEU A 21 -11.97 6.72 -15.10
C LEU A 21 -12.07 7.11 -13.61
N TYR A 22 -11.85 8.38 -13.29
CA TYR A 22 -11.89 8.95 -11.95
C TYR A 22 -13.29 9.25 -11.39
N THR A 23 -14.37 9.01 -12.14
CA THR A 23 -15.73 9.38 -11.71
C THR A 23 -16.33 8.54 -10.56
N LEU A 24 -15.62 7.54 -10.03
CA LEU A 24 -16.09 6.69 -8.93
C LEU A 24 -15.37 6.88 -7.60
N ALA A 25 -14.23 7.60 -7.57
CA ALA A 25 -13.52 7.87 -6.33
C ALA A 25 -14.01 9.21 -5.74
N PRO A 26 -14.54 9.22 -4.51
CA PRO A 26 -14.87 10.48 -3.84
C PRO A 26 -13.64 11.39 -3.82
N PRO A 27 -13.79 12.71 -4.05
CA PRO A 27 -12.68 13.66 -4.15
C PRO A 27 -11.88 13.82 -2.84
N GLY A 28 -12.35 13.19 -1.75
CA GLY A 28 -11.64 13.11 -0.49
C GLY A 28 -11.99 11.83 0.24
N ALA A 29 -11.08 11.41 1.11
CA ALA A 29 -11.29 10.31 2.04
C ALA A 29 -10.87 10.76 3.43
N ILE A 30 -11.61 10.32 4.44
CA ILE A 30 -11.15 10.39 5.82
C ILE A 30 -10.27 9.16 6.05
N THR A 31 -9.01 9.37 6.40
CA THR A 31 -8.04 8.30 6.66
C THR A 31 -7.48 8.39 8.07
N ILE A 32 -7.08 7.24 8.61
CA ILE A 32 -6.36 7.18 9.87
C ILE A 32 -4.90 7.56 9.60
N GLY A 33 -4.38 8.53 10.36
CA GLY A 33 -2.99 8.96 10.23
C GLY A 33 -1.99 7.89 10.68
N MET A 34 -0.79 7.91 10.09
CA MET A 34 0.25 6.90 10.33
C MET A 34 0.67 6.77 11.80
N LYS A 35 0.64 7.87 12.56
CA LYS A 35 0.91 7.88 14.01
C LYS A 35 0.03 6.88 14.77
N TRP A 36 -1.25 6.79 14.42
CA TRP A 36 -2.20 5.88 15.07
C TRP A 36 -1.97 4.43 14.66
N LEU A 37 -1.65 4.19 13.38
CA LEU A 37 -1.29 2.85 12.89
C LEU A 37 -0.04 2.32 13.59
N LEU A 38 0.99 3.15 13.75
CA LEU A 38 2.23 2.78 14.44
C LEU A 38 2.03 2.57 15.95
N GLY A 39 1.05 3.27 16.55
CA GLY A 39 0.67 3.08 17.96
C GLY A 39 -0.14 1.81 18.25
N ALA A 40 -0.61 1.08 17.23
CA ALA A 40 -1.37 -0.15 17.43
C ALA A 40 -0.52 -1.23 18.09
N LYS A 41 -1.12 -2.12 18.90
CA LYS A 41 -0.40 -3.25 19.54
C LYS A 41 0.19 -4.21 18.51
N THR A 42 -0.57 -4.50 17.46
CA THR A 42 -0.19 -5.37 16.35
C THR A 42 -0.67 -4.78 15.03
N LEU A 43 0.07 -5.03 13.95
CA LEU A 43 -0.29 -4.66 12.58
C LEU A 43 -0.31 -5.90 11.70
N MET A 44 -1.41 -6.05 10.94
CA MET A 44 -1.56 -7.09 9.94
C MET A 44 -1.74 -6.41 8.59
N LEU A 45 -0.79 -6.62 7.69
CA LEU A 45 -0.80 -6.06 6.34
C LEU A 45 -1.13 -7.17 5.36
N SER A 46 -2.09 -6.94 4.47
CA SER A 46 -2.42 -7.86 3.38
C SER A 46 -2.20 -7.16 2.05
N GLY A 47 -1.54 -7.84 1.11
CA GLY A 47 -1.11 -7.19 -0.13
C GLY A 47 -0.21 -8.04 -1.02
N ASP A 48 0.40 -7.37 -1.98
CA ASP A 48 1.23 -7.98 -3.01
C ASP A 48 2.72 -8.00 -2.63
N GLY A 49 3.45 -8.99 -3.17
CA GLY A 49 4.86 -9.25 -2.88
C GLY A 49 5.80 -8.06 -3.09
N PRO A 50 5.70 -7.26 -4.18
CA PRO A 50 6.59 -6.12 -4.40
C PRO A 50 6.49 -5.05 -3.31
N VAL A 51 5.27 -4.71 -2.85
CA VAL A 51 5.06 -3.70 -1.80
C VAL A 51 5.63 -4.19 -0.47
N PHE A 52 5.51 -5.48 -0.16
CA PHE A 52 6.11 -6.03 1.06
C PHE A 52 7.63 -6.13 1.02
N ARG A 53 8.22 -6.34 -0.16
CA ARG A 53 9.68 -6.21 -0.31
C ARG A 53 10.14 -4.80 0.01
N ILE A 54 9.43 -3.78 -0.49
CA ILE A 54 9.71 -2.38 -0.15
C ILE A 54 9.53 -2.16 1.35
N ALA A 55 8.37 -2.56 1.91
CA ALA A 55 8.06 -2.39 3.33
C ALA A 55 9.09 -3.03 4.27
N ALA A 56 9.72 -4.14 3.87
CA ALA A 56 10.67 -4.88 4.71
C ALA A 56 12.15 -4.54 4.45
N MET A 57 12.52 -4.08 3.26
CA MET A 57 13.93 -3.97 2.85
C MET A 57 14.36 -2.54 2.49
N HIS A 58 13.41 -1.66 2.15
CA HIS A 58 13.72 -0.28 1.78
C HIS A 58 13.87 0.59 3.04
N PRO A 59 14.77 1.59 3.07
CA PRO A 59 14.81 2.57 4.16
C PRO A 59 13.44 3.24 4.40
N PRO A 60 13.11 3.60 5.65
CA PRO A 60 11.91 4.39 5.95
C PRO A 60 11.86 5.67 5.10
N THR A 61 10.75 5.86 4.38
CA THR A 61 10.56 7.02 3.49
C THR A 61 9.08 7.41 3.36
N MET A 62 8.85 8.70 3.16
CA MET A 62 7.53 9.26 2.87
C MET A 62 6.97 8.84 1.51
N ASP A 63 7.83 8.49 0.55
CA ASP A 63 7.41 8.00 -0.77
C ASP A 63 6.71 6.63 -0.68
N PHE A 64 7.07 5.85 0.33
CA PHE A 64 6.49 4.55 0.63
C PHE A 64 6.14 4.47 2.12
N PRO A 65 5.02 5.07 2.56
CA PRO A 65 4.68 5.17 3.99
C PRO A 65 4.61 3.82 4.72
N VAL A 66 4.35 2.74 4.00
CA VAL A 66 4.38 1.36 4.55
C VAL A 66 5.73 0.98 5.16
N THR A 67 6.83 1.62 4.75
CA THR A 67 8.18 1.38 5.29
C THR A 67 8.31 1.82 6.76
N PHE A 68 7.50 2.77 7.24
CA PHE A 68 7.55 3.22 8.63
C PHE A 68 7.15 2.15 9.65
N VAL A 69 6.56 1.02 9.21
CA VAL A 69 6.34 -0.13 10.11
C VAL A 69 7.65 -0.66 10.69
N GLN A 70 8.79 -0.39 10.05
CA GLN A 70 10.13 -0.72 10.54
C GLN A 70 10.55 0.12 11.75
N GLU A 71 9.97 1.30 11.96
CA GLU A 71 10.31 2.19 13.09
C GLU A 71 9.62 1.79 14.40
N ARG A 72 8.82 0.71 14.39
CA ARG A 72 8.19 0.19 15.61
C ARG A 72 9.26 -0.33 16.58
N PRO A 73 9.00 -0.35 17.90
CA PRO A 73 9.97 -0.88 18.87
C PRO A 73 10.35 -2.36 18.65
N ASP A 74 9.40 -3.18 18.17
CA ASP A 74 9.61 -4.60 17.88
C ASP A 74 8.81 -5.03 16.64
N PRO A 75 9.29 -4.69 15.43
CA PRO A 75 8.53 -4.91 14.20
C PRO A 75 8.43 -6.40 13.85
N LYS A 76 9.41 -7.22 14.22
CA LYS A 76 9.46 -8.66 13.88
C LYS A 76 8.34 -9.47 14.54
N ASN A 77 7.95 -9.10 15.77
CA ASN A 77 6.90 -9.80 16.49
C ASN A 77 5.53 -9.10 16.42
N THR A 78 5.49 -7.83 16.02
CA THR A 78 4.25 -7.02 16.03
C THR A 78 3.69 -6.72 14.65
N VAL A 79 4.42 -7.00 13.56
CA VAL A 79 3.97 -6.77 12.18
C VAL A 79 3.96 -8.10 11.43
N THR A 80 2.79 -8.46 10.89
CA THR A 80 2.62 -9.65 10.06
C THR A 80 2.19 -9.24 8.65
N MET A 81 2.90 -9.74 7.64
CA MET A 81 2.60 -9.49 6.23
C MET A 81 2.02 -10.75 5.57
N PHE A 82 0.81 -10.65 5.04
CA PHE A 82 0.09 -11.72 4.35
C PHE A 82 0.12 -11.49 2.84
N THR A 83 0.90 -12.28 2.12
CA THR A 83 0.92 -12.25 0.65
C THR A 83 0.13 -13.42 0.08
N ALA A 84 -0.72 -13.15 -0.92
CA ALA A 84 -1.47 -14.19 -1.61
C ALA A 84 -0.50 -15.11 -2.37
N ARG A 85 -0.70 -16.43 -2.24
CA ARG A 85 -0.02 -17.41 -3.10
C ARG A 85 -0.74 -17.51 -4.44
N LYS A 86 0.01 -17.90 -5.48
CA LYS A 86 -0.43 -17.96 -6.88
C LYS A 86 -1.56 -18.98 -7.16
N GLU A 87 -1.93 -19.80 -6.18
CA GLU A 87 -3.05 -20.74 -6.26
C GLU A 87 -3.95 -20.66 -5.03
N GLY A 88 -5.26 -20.71 -5.28
CA GLY A 88 -6.33 -20.35 -4.37
C GLY A 88 -6.33 -21.06 -3.02
N LYS A 89 -5.98 -20.31 -1.98
CA LYS A 89 -6.66 -20.26 -0.69
C LYS A 89 -6.14 -19.03 0.04
N ALA A 90 -6.93 -17.96 0.03
CA ALA A 90 -6.78 -16.91 1.02
C ALA A 90 -7.25 -17.47 2.37
N TRP A 91 -6.54 -17.09 3.43
CA TRP A 91 -6.80 -17.49 4.82
C TRP A 91 -8.25 -17.24 5.23
#